data_AF-A0A9D6Q5N8-F1
#
_entry.id   AF-A0A9D6Q5N8-F1
#
_cell.length_a   1.000
_cell.length_b   1.000
_cell.length_c   1.000
_cell.angle_alpha   90.00
_cell.angle_beta   90.00
_cell.angle_gamma   90.00
#
_symmetry.space_group_name_H-M   'P 1'
#
loop_
_entity.id
_entity.type
_entity.pdbx_description
1 polymer ?
#
loop_
_entity_poly.entity_id
_entity_poly.type
_entity_poly.pdbx_seq_one_letter_code
_entity_poly.pdbx_strand_id
1 'polypeptide(L)'
;MIHLNRVYEVRTRVRVPHWPEWAAALRLEFLSVLAPNDLSLPVFEMPRPPDTYPNGPNLICSVAATGSLVLRVAQAPGAAPWRPRVAASFFAPARVEPARVAGYTELRLRAFDASRDHLTGRASIDERLLAMYSQLWESGVPDAEIAAFCRFFTAISLAAQAIQADRAYGEGKRLSEAAFHDDLERRLRSDATLGGRLERRTPAGGGYLDLLHDGINAELKIENDKPASVDGAAKYMGQPVQYATDRGSQLSILCVLDRSAKRAPVGELPNYFGWLIPAIHGLDDARYPSRVGTLIINANLPVPSQWSRRRVSRARQQAAHPGP
;
A
#
# COMPACT_ATOMS: atom_id res chain seq x y z
N MET A 1 -7.24 4.99 1.00
CA MET A 1 -7.01 5.71 -0.28
C MET A 1 -8.35 6.23 -0.77
N ILE A 2 -8.41 7.48 -1.21
CA ILE A 2 -9.65 8.10 -1.70
C ILE A 2 -9.44 8.71 -3.08
N HIS A 3 -10.42 8.57 -3.96
CA HIS A 3 -10.40 9.14 -5.30
C HIS A 3 -10.71 10.63 -5.25
N LEU A 4 -10.08 11.40 -6.13
CA LEU A 4 -10.42 12.81 -6.28
C LEU A 4 -11.87 13.01 -6.71
N ASN A 5 -12.44 14.12 -6.26
CA ASN A 5 -13.78 14.58 -6.63
C ASN A 5 -14.89 13.56 -6.37
N ARG A 6 -14.65 12.58 -5.49
CA ARG A 6 -15.62 11.60 -5.05
C ARG A 6 -16.06 11.91 -3.62
N VAL A 7 -17.36 11.76 -3.38
CA VAL A 7 -17.94 11.90 -2.05
C VAL A 7 -17.73 10.60 -1.28
N TYR A 8 -17.09 10.71 -0.12
CA TYR A 8 -16.91 9.63 0.84
C TYR A 8 -17.78 9.88 2.07
N GLU A 9 -18.34 8.81 2.61
CA GLU A 9 -19.01 8.85 3.90
C GLU A 9 -17.98 8.65 5.02
N VAL A 10 -17.97 9.56 5.98
CA VAL A 10 -17.15 9.48 7.20
C VAL A 10 -18.08 9.30 8.38
N ARG A 11 -17.87 8.23 9.14
CA ARG A 11 -18.59 7.93 10.37
C ARG A 11 -17.69 8.16 11.57
N THR A 12 -18.25 8.74 12.62
CA THR A 12 -17.56 8.90 13.90
C THR A 12 -18.41 8.35 15.03
N ARG A 13 -17.74 7.85 16.07
CA ARG A 13 -18.35 7.48 17.35
C ARG A 13 -17.48 8.03 18.46
N VAL A 14 -18.06 8.86 19.31
CA VAL A 14 -17.36 9.49 20.43
C VAL A 14 -17.92 8.94 21.75
N ARG A 15 -17.00 8.57 22.64
CA ARG A 15 -17.29 8.20 24.02
C ARG A 15 -16.89 9.34 24.93
N VAL A 16 -17.84 9.88 25.67
CA VAL A 16 -17.69 11.04 26.56
C VAL A 16 -17.85 10.57 28.01
N PRO A 17 -16.75 10.48 28.78
CA PRO A 17 -16.82 10.02 30.18
C PRO A 17 -17.61 10.96 31.09
N HIS A 18 -17.52 12.26 30.84
CA HIS A 18 -18.25 13.29 31.56
C HIS A 18 -18.74 14.34 30.58
N TRP A 19 -20.05 14.45 30.43
CA TRP A 19 -20.68 15.48 29.63
C TRP A 19 -20.99 16.68 30.53
N PRO A 20 -20.38 17.87 30.32
CA PRO A 20 -20.60 19.00 31.20
C PRO A 20 -22.08 19.40 31.25
N GLU A 21 -22.61 19.71 32.44
CA GLU A 21 -24.04 20.02 32.62
C GLU A 21 -24.52 21.18 31.74
N TRP A 22 -23.65 22.17 31.54
CA TRP A 22 -23.93 23.36 30.75
C TRP A 22 -23.93 23.10 29.24
N ALA A 23 -23.33 22.01 28.76
CA ALA A 23 -23.07 21.78 27.35
C ALA A 23 -24.28 21.14 26.65
N ALA A 24 -24.80 21.81 25.62
CA ALA A 24 -25.92 21.31 24.83
C ALA A 24 -25.46 20.29 23.76
N ALA A 25 -24.25 20.45 23.24
CA ALA A 25 -23.73 19.61 22.17
C ALA A 25 -22.19 19.48 22.25
N LEU A 26 -21.70 18.43 21.60
CA LEU A 26 -20.29 18.23 21.29
C LEU A 26 -20.09 18.50 19.80
N ARG A 27 -19.19 19.43 19.46
CA ARG A 27 -18.72 19.66 18.10
C ARG A 27 -17.39 18.95 17.87
N LEU A 28 -17.27 18.23 16.76
CA LEU A 28 -16.02 17.66 16.27
C LEU A 28 -15.70 18.24 14.89
N GLU A 29 -14.51 18.79 14.75
CA GLU A 29 -14.00 19.40 13.53
C GLU A 29 -12.64 18.79 13.16
N PHE A 30 -12.29 18.87 11.89
CA PHE A 30 -10.96 18.50 11.41
C PHE A 30 -10.18 19.74 10.99
N LEU A 31 -9.06 19.98 11.67
CA LEU A 31 -8.15 21.08 11.40
C LEU A 31 -7.18 20.66 10.30
N SER A 32 -7.24 21.34 9.15
CA SER A 32 -6.40 21.07 7.98
C SER A 32 -5.66 22.33 7.55
N VAL A 33 -4.47 22.16 6.97
CA VAL A 33 -3.72 23.24 6.29
C VAL A 33 -4.18 23.46 4.85
N LEU A 34 -4.98 22.52 4.30
CA LEU A 34 -5.55 22.64 2.97
C LEU A 34 -6.73 23.61 2.98
N ALA A 35 -6.91 24.34 1.87
CA ALA A 35 -8.07 25.21 1.69
C ALA A 35 -9.37 24.38 1.62
N PRO A 36 -10.52 24.93 2.02
CA PRO A 36 -11.82 24.24 1.93
C PRO A 36 -12.20 23.78 0.51
N ASN A 37 -11.72 24.49 -0.50
CA ASN A 37 -11.90 24.13 -1.91
C ASN A 37 -11.13 22.83 -2.24
N ASP A 38 -9.95 22.64 -1.66
CA ASP A 38 -9.09 21.49 -1.90
C ASP A 38 -9.53 20.27 -1.08
N LEU A 39 -10.00 20.51 0.15
CA LEU A 39 -10.46 19.46 1.05
C LEU A 39 -11.71 19.92 1.82
N SER A 40 -12.83 19.27 1.53
CA SER A 40 -14.08 19.41 2.29
C SER A 40 -14.14 18.31 3.35
N LEU A 41 -14.17 18.71 4.62
CA LEU A 41 -14.30 17.81 5.77
C LEU A 41 -15.64 18.07 6.47
N PRO A 42 -16.26 17.04 7.07
CA PRO A 42 -17.48 17.23 7.83
C PRO A 42 -17.18 17.91 9.17
N VAL A 43 -18.10 18.76 9.60
CA VAL A 43 -18.22 19.20 11.00
C VAL A 43 -19.35 18.39 11.61
N PHE A 44 -19.07 17.69 12.71
CA PHE A 44 -20.07 16.90 13.40
C PHE A 44 -20.56 17.65 14.62
N GLU A 45 -21.86 17.93 14.68
CA GLU A 45 -22.51 18.43 15.88
C GLU A 45 -23.38 17.30 16.45
N MET A 46 -23.01 16.84 17.63
CA MET A 46 -23.68 15.74 18.31
C MET A 46 -24.40 16.31 19.54
N PRO A 47 -25.73 16.38 19.54
CA PRO A 47 -26.46 16.87 20.70
C PRO A 47 -26.23 15.94 21.90
N ARG A 48 -26.30 16.50 23.11
CA ARG A 48 -26.33 15.70 24.33
C ARG A 48 -27.49 14.70 24.21
N PRO A 49 -27.24 13.39 24.37
CA PRO A 49 -28.33 12.42 24.41
C PRO A 49 -29.32 12.82 25.52
N PRO A 50 -30.64 12.65 25.31
CA PRO A 50 -31.59 12.78 26.42
C PRO A 50 -31.17 11.83 27.54
N ASP A 51 -31.50 12.18 28.80
CA ASP A 51 -31.20 11.38 29.99
C ASP A 51 -32.03 10.07 29.98
N THR A 52 -31.77 9.18 29.02
CA THR A 52 -32.35 7.85 28.91
C THR A 52 -31.34 6.84 29.43
N TYR A 53 -30.99 6.92 30.71
CA TYR A 53 -30.43 5.78 31.42
C TYR A 53 -31.01 5.69 32.84
N PRO A 54 -31.80 4.64 33.13
CA PRO A 54 -32.13 4.30 34.50
C PRO A 54 -30.87 3.75 35.18
N ASN A 55 -30.40 4.46 36.21
CA ASN A 55 -29.42 4.03 37.24
C ASN A 55 -27.91 4.24 36.95
N GLY A 56 -27.34 5.32 37.49
CA GLY A 56 -25.99 5.31 38.08
C GLY A 56 -24.98 6.42 37.66
N PRO A 57 -24.15 6.95 38.59
CA PRO A 57 -23.26 8.11 38.39
C PRO A 57 -21.96 7.86 37.59
N ASN A 58 -21.81 6.72 36.87
CA ASN A 58 -20.55 6.31 36.22
C ASN A 58 -20.68 5.93 34.73
N LEU A 59 -21.70 6.42 34.00
CA LEU A 59 -21.89 6.04 32.59
C LEU A 59 -21.14 6.94 31.59
N ILE A 60 -20.36 6.30 30.73
CA ILE A 60 -19.73 6.91 29.55
C ILE A 60 -20.82 7.12 28.48
N CYS A 61 -21.09 8.37 28.12
CA CYS A 61 -22.04 8.72 27.06
C CYS A 61 -21.45 8.36 25.69
N SER A 62 -22.22 7.72 24.80
CA SER A 62 -21.78 7.40 23.44
C SER A 62 -22.66 8.10 22.41
N VAL A 63 -22.04 8.91 21.55
CA VAL A 63 -22.70 9.59 20.42
C VAL A 63 -22.05 9.18 19.11
N ALA A 64 -22.82 9.20 18.02
CA ALA A 64 -22.32 8.89 16.69
C ALA A 64 -22.87 9.87 15.67
N ALA A 65 -22.08 10.15 14.64
CA ALA A 65 -22.46 11.05 13.56
C ALA A 65 -21.85 10.57 12.23
N THR A 66 -22.48 11.00 11.13
CA THR A 66 -22.07 10.69 9.77
C THR A 66 -22.03 11.96 8.94
N GLY A 67 -21.06 12.08 8.06
CA GLY A 67 -20.80 13.28 7.29
C GLY A 67 -20.02 12.98 6.03
N SER A 68 -19.84 13.97 5.18
CA SER A 68 -19.23 13.79 3.86
C SER A 68 -17.83 14.37 3.79
N LEU A 69 -16.94 13.66 3.11
CA LEU A 69 -15.60 14.07 2.79
C LEU A 69 -15.41 14.12 1.28
N VAL A 70 -14.78 15.19 0.79
CA VAL A 70 -14.37 15.33 -0.62
C VAL A 70 -12.97 15.90 -0.69
N LEU A 71 -12.08 15.23 -1.41
CA LEU A 71 -10.72 15.68 -1.68
C LEU A 71 -10.59 16.02 -3.16
N ARG A 72 -10.04 17.20 -3.47
CA ARG A 72 -10.00 17.78 -4.82
C ARG A 72 -8.58 18.14 -5.29
N VAL A 73 -7.59 17.95 -4.43
CA VAL A 73 -6.17 18.21 -4.72
C VAL A 73 -5.39 16.90 -4.80
N ALA A 74 -4.50 16.77 -5.79
CA ALA A 74 -3.63 15.61 -6.00
C ALA A 74 -2.32 15.71 -5.19
N GLN A 75 -1.62 14.58 -4.99
CA GLN A 75 -0.29 14.55 -4.38
C GLN A 75 0.71 13.89 -5.31
N ALA A 76 1.99 14.25 -5.20
CA ALA A 76 3.03 13.50 -5.89
C ALA A 76 3.11 12.04 -5.36
N PRO A 77 3.53 11.09 -6.22
CA PRO A 77 3.92 9.74 -5.80
C PRO A 77 4.89 9.79 -4.62
N GLY A 78 4.63 8.99 -3.57
CA GLY A 78 5.49 8.98 -2.39
C GLY A 78 5.47 10.27 -1.54
N ALA A 79 4.58 11.23 -1.79
CA ALA A 79 4.34 12.33 -0.84
C ALA A 79 3.66 11.81 0.44
N ALA A 80 3.94 12.45 1.57
CA ALA A 80 3.30 12.13 2.84
C ALA A 80 1.78 12.36 2.77
N PRO A 81 0.95 11.51 3.41
CA PRO A 81 -0.49 11.72 3.46
C PRO A 81 -0.83 13.01 4.21
N TRP A 82 -1.92 13.66 3.83
CA TRP A 82 -2.47 14.77 4.61
C TRP A 82 -3.03 14.26 5.93
N ARG A 83 -2.81 15.02 6.99
CA ARG A 83 -3.19 14.65 8.37
C ARG A 83 -4.05 15.73 9.05
N PRO A 84 -5.30 15.97 8.61
CA PRO A 84 -6.19 16.82 9.38
C PRO A 84 -6.35 16.33 10.82
N ARG A 85 -6.15 17.22 11.79
CA ARG A 85 -6.23 16.88 13.22
C ARG A 85 -7.66 17.03 13.74
N VAL A 86 -8.08 16.11 14.58
CA VAL A 86 -9.39 16.18 15.23
C VAL A 86 -9.34 17.20 16.37
N ALA A 87 -10.24 18.17 16.32
CA ALA A 87 -10.53 19.08 17.41
C ALA A 87 -11.95 18.81 17.91
N ALA A 88 -12.14 18.87 19.22
CA ALA A 88 -13.45 18.74 19.84
C ALA A 88 -13.71 19.92 20.76
N SER A 89 -14.97 20.36 20.82
CA SER A 89 -15.41 21.38 21.77
C SER A 89 -16.83 21.08 22.25
N PHE A 90 -17.05 21.27 23.55
CA PHE A 90 -18.39 21.36 24.08
C PHE A 90 -18.91 22.76 23.84
N PHE A 91 -20.18 22.89 23.44
CA PHE A 91 -20.77 24.19 23.23
C PHE A 91 -22.24 24.29 23.66
N ALA A 92 -22.60 25.51 24.02
CA ALA A 92 -23.94 26.03 24.24
C ALA A 92 -23.96 27.49 23.74
N PRO A 93 -25.12 28.13 23.53
CA PRO A 93 -25.20 29.46 22.90
C PRO A 93 -24.27 30.54 23.49
N ALA A 94 -23.96 30.47 24.79
CA ALA A 94 -23.13 31.46 25.50
C ALA A 94 -21.73 30.95 25.90
N ARG A 95 -21.38 29.68 25.64
CA ARG A 95 -20.12 29.08 26.12
C ARG A 95 -19.62 28.02 25.15
N VAL A 96 -18.34 28.11 24.81
CA VAL A 96 -17.61 27.11 24.02
C VAL A 96 -16.33 26.77 24.77
N GLU A 97 -16.08 25.48 25.01
CA GLU A 97 -14.84 25.03 25.64
C GLU A 97 -14.22 23.86 24.89
N PRO A 98 -12.89 23.88 24.66
CA PRO A 98 -12.21 22.79 24.01
C PRO A 98 -12.25 21.53 24.88
N ALA A 99 -12.50 20.39 24.23
CA ALA A 99 -12.43 19.07 24.84
C ALA A 99 -11.14 18.36 24.39
N ARG A 100 -10.51 17.62 25.30
CA ARG A 100 -9.37 16.78 24.95
C ARG A 100 -9.86 15.55 24.19
N VAL A 101 -9.24 15.28 23.04
CA VAL A 101 -9.53 14.10 22.22
C VAL A 101 -8.51 13.01 22.55
N ALA A 102 -9.01 11.81 22.83
CA ALA A 102 -8.20 10.61 23.02
C ALA A 102 -8.60 9.55 21.99
N GLY A 103 -7.65 8.69 21.60
CA GLY A 103 -7.85 7.69 20.54
C GLY A 103 -7.46 8.24 19.16
N TYR A 104 -8.38 8.20 18.20
CA TYR A 104 -8.13 8.70 16.85
C TYR A 104 -8.12 10.23 16.83
N THR A 105 -6.93 10.81 16.74
CA THR A 105 -6.71 12.27 16.80
C THR A 105 -6.40 12.91 15.44
N GLU A 106 -6.27 12.11 14.39
CA GLU A 106 -6.05 12.58 13.03
C GLU A 106 -6.78 11.71 12.01
N LEU A 107 -7.17 12.32 10.90
CA LEU A 107 -7.62 11.65 9.70
C LEU A 107 -6.46 11.60 8.71
N ARG A 108 -6.17 10.43 8.13
CA ARG A 108 -5.10 10.29 7.12
C ARG A 108 -5.70 10.18 5.74
N LEU A 109 -5.39 11.15 4.88
CA LEU A 109 -5.93 11.24 3.54
C LEU A 109 -4.80 11.20 2.52
N ARG A 110 -4.98 10.32 1.53
CA ARG A 110 -4.19 10.30 0.32
C ARG A 110 -5.14 10.25 -0.87
N ALA A 111 -5.03 11.26 -1.72
CA ALA A 111 -5.70 11.29 -3.01
C ALA A 111 -5.13 10.20 -3.92
N PHE A 112 -6.01 9.60 -4.71
CA PHE A 112 -5.69 8.88 -5.92
C PHE A 112 -6.42 9.54 -7.09
N ASP A 113 -5.66 10.04 -8.04
CA ASP A 113 -6.12 10.56 -9.32
C ASP A 113 -5.52 9.71 -10.44
N ALA A 114 -6.33 8.85 -11.04
CA ALA A 114 -5.86 8.02 -12.14
C ALA A 114 -5.32 8.81 -13.34
N SER A 115 -5.61 10.12 -13.47
CA SER A 115 -5.13 10.99 -14.57
C SER A 115 -3.83 11.75 -14.26
N ARG A 116 -3.39 11.75 -13.00
CA ARG A 116 -2.21 12.50 -12.53
C ARG A 116 -1.23 11.64 -11.75
N ASP A 117 -1.73 10.63 -11.04
CA ASP A 117 -0.95 9.62 -10.31
C ASP A 117 -0.58 8.45 -11.22
N HIS A 118 -0.31 8.75 -12.49
CA HIS A 118 0.21 7.77 -13.46
C HIS A 118 1.63 7.39 -13.07
N LEU A 119 1.77 6.31 -12.32
CA LEU A 119 3.07 5.72 -12.03
C LEU A 119 3.56 4.91 -13.22
N THR A 120 2.64 4.16 -13.83
CA THR A 120 2.98 3.18 -14.86
C THR A 120 2.15 3.30 -16.14
N GLY A 121 1.16 4.21 -16.16
CA GLY A 121 0.22 4.36 -17.26
C GLY A 121 -0.88 3.29 -17.27
N ARG A 122 -0.96 2.43 -16.25
CA ARG A 122 -2.04 1.46 -16.05
C ARG A 122 -2.71 1.66 -14.70
N ALA A 123 -3.94 2.16 -14.71
CA ALA A 123 -4.69 2.54 -13.51
C ALA A 123 -4.76 1.43 -12.44
N SER A 124 -4.97 0.16 -12.83
CA SER A 124 -5.07 -0.96 -11.88
C SER A 124 -3.73 -1.27 -11.18
N ILE A 125 -2.61 -1.03 -11.85
CA ILE A 125 -1.27 -1.17 -11.27
C ILE A 125 -0.96 0.01 -10.38
N ASP A 126 -1.24 1.22 -10.85
CA ASP A 126 -1.02 2.46 -10.12
C ASP A 126 -1.80 2.45 -8.79
N GLU A 127 -3.06 2.01 -8.82
CA GLU A 127 -3.91 1.85 -7.64
C GLU A 127 -3.32 0.84 -6.64
N ARG A 128 -2.84 -0.32 -7.12
CA ARG A 128 -2.21 -1.34 -6.27
C ARG A 128 -0.91 -0.84 -5.64
N LEU A 129 -0.05 -0.17 -6.41
CA LEU A 129 1.20 0.41 -5.94
C LEU A 129 0.94 1.46 -4.85
N LEU A 130 0.01 2.38 -5.08
CA LEU A 130 -0.31 3.43 -4.12
C LEU A 130 -0.97 2.87 -2.85
N ALA A 131 -1.79 1.82 -2.97
CA ALA A 131 -2.27 1.08 -1.82
C ALA A 131 -1.12 0.47 -1.00
N MET A 132 -0.12 -0.14 -1.65
CA MET A 132 1.07 -0.66 -0.97
C MET A 132 1.89 0.45 -0.30
N TYR A 133 2.18 1.54 -1.02
CA TYR A 133 2.96 2.67 -0.50
C TYR A 133 2.27 3.36 0.68
N SER A 134 0.93 3.41 0.67
CA SER A 134 0.18 3.99 1.78
C SER A 134 0.45 3.29 3.13
N GLN A 135 0.76 2.00 3.11
CA GLN A 135 1.04 1.20 4.31
C GLN A 135 2.42 1.47 4.93
N LEU A 136 3.33 2.13 4.20
CA LEU A 136 4.67 2.48 4.67
C LEU A 136 4.68 3.72 5.58
N TRP A 137 3.71 4.62 5.44
CA TRP A 137 3.66 5.84 6.26
C TRP A 137 3.36 5.59 7.73
N GLU A 138 2.95 4.37 8.08
CA GLU A 138 2.64 3.94 9.44
C GLU A 138 3.73 3.03 10.04
N SER A 139 4.76 2.66 9.26
CA SER A 139 5.77 1.69 9.69
C SER A 139 6.95 2.31 10.44
N GLY A 140 7.02 3.64 10.54
CA GLY A 140 8.16 4.34 11.16
C GLY A 140 9.45 4.32 10.31
N VAL A 141 9.35 3.88 9.05
CA VAL A 141 10.44 3.90 8.07
C VAL A 141 10.76 5.36 7.71
N PRO A 142 12.04 5.76 7.59
CA PRO A 142 12.40 7.12 7.18
C PRO A 142 11.85 7.52 5.80
N ASP A 143 11.41 8.76 5.66
CA ASP A 143 10.81 9.30 4.42
C ASP A 143 11.71 9.12 3.19
N ALA A 144 13.03 9.29 3.35
CA ALA A 144 14.00 9.11 2.25
C ALA A 144 14.04 7.65 1.74
N GLU A 145 13.93 6.69 2.65
CA GLU A 145 13.89 5.26 2.33
C GLU A 145 12.56 4.87 1.68
N ILE A 146 11.43 5.39 2.18
CA ILE A 146 10.11 5.23 1.55
C ILE A 146 10.15 5.78 0.11
N ALA A 147 10.71 6.97 -0.09
CA ALA A 147 10.80 7.58 -1.41
C ALA A 147 11.69 6.78 -2.37
N ALA A 148 12.84 6.29 -1.90
CA ALA A 148 13.73 5.41 -2.67
C ALA A 148 13.03 4.10 -3.07
N PHE A 149 12.34 3.46 -2.12
CA PHE A 149 11.57 2.24 -2.38
C PHE A 149 10.47 2.49 -3.40
N CYS A 150 9.69 3.56 -3.25
CA CYS A 150 8.59 3.88 -4.17
C CYS A 150 9.09 4.08 -5.60
N ARG A 151 10.19 4.81 -5.78
CA ARG A 151 10.83 4.98 -7.10
C ARG A 151 11.26 3.64 -7.68
N PHE A 152 12.01 2.86 -6.90
CA PHE A 152 12.59 1.62 -7.41
C PHE A 152 11.54 0.57 -7.74
N PHE A 153 10.56 0.38 -6.84
CA PHE A 153 9.47 -0.57 -7.03
C PHE A 153 8.55 -0.16 -8.19
N THR A 154 8.33 1.14 -8.41
CA THR A 154 7.61 1.64 -9.60
C THR A 154 8.35 1.31 -10.89
N ALA A 155 9.66 1.58 -10.95
CA ALA A 155 10.47 1.29 -12.13
C ALA A 155 10.51 -0.22 -12.45
N ILE A 156 10.62 -1.08 -11.44
CA ILE A 156 10.53 -2.54 -11.63
C ILE A 156 9.13 -2.95 -12.10
N SER A 157 8.08 -2.32 -11.59
CA SER A 157 6.70 -2.59 -12.01
C SER A 157 6.44 -2.19 -13.46
N LEU A 158 7.04 -1.08 -13.94
CA LEU A 158 7.04 -0.69 -15.35
C LEU A 158 7.77 -1.71 -16.23
N ALA A 159 8.97 -2.11 -15.82
CA ALA A 159 9.74 -3.13 -16.54
C ALA A 159 9.01 -4.49 -16.58
N ALA A 160 8.35 -4.88 -15.49
CA ALA A 160 7.55 -6.09 -15.38
C ALA A 160 6.38 -6.11 -16.39
N GLN A 161 5.70 -4.98 -16.56
CA GLN A 161 4.65 -4.86 -17.58
C GLN A 161 5.19 -5.08 -18.99
N ALA A 162 6.34 -4.47 -19.29
CA ALA A 162 6.98 -4.63 -20.59
C ALA A 162 7.42 -6.08 -20.82
N ILE A 163 8.02 -6.72 -19.81
CA ILE A 163 8.45 -8.14 -19.86
C ILE A 163 7.26 -9.07 -20.07
N GLN A 164 6.16 -8.89 -19.33
CA GLN A 164 4.97 -9.74 -19.47
C GLN A 164 4.30 -9.61 -20.85
N ALA A 165 4.44 -8.47 -21.52
CA ALA A 165 3.97 -8.25 -22.89
C ALA A 165 4.96 -8.74 -23.97
N ASP A 166 6.21 -9.02 -23.60
CA ASP A 166 7.28 -9.35 -24.52
C ASP A 166 7.24 -10.84 -24.95
N ARG A 167 7.20 -11.07 -26.27
CA ARG A 167 7.16 -12.42 -26.85
C ARG A 167 8.43 -13.22 -26.57
N ALA A 168 9.55 -12.57 -26.24
CA ALA A 168 10.77 -13.25 -25.82
C ALA A 168 10.58 -14.07 -24.53
N TYR A 169 9.57 -13.71 -23.72
CA TYR A 169 9.19 -14.40 -22.49
C TYR A 169 8.03 -15.38 -22.66
N GLY A 170 7.57 -15.61 -23.90
CA GLY A 170 6.44 -16.48 -24.23
C GLY A 170 6.71 -17.98 -24.10
N GLU A 171 5.65 -18.78 -24.31
CA GLU A 171 5.72 -20.24 -24.21
C GLU A 171 6.78 -20.87 -25.15
N GLY A 172 7.55 -21.83 -24.62
CA GLY A 172 8.57 -22.57 -25.36
C GLY A 172 9.91 -21.84 -25.54
N LYS A 173 10.05 -20.61 -25.02
CA LYS A 173 11.32 -19.88 -25.04
C LYS A 173 12.25 -20.34 -23.92
N ARG A 174 13.52 -20.55 -24.25
CA ARG A 174 14.59 -20.78 -23.26
C ARG A 174 15.11 -19.43 -22.78
N LEU A 175 14.95 -19.18 -21.48
CA LEU A 175 15.48 -18.01 -20.80
C LEU A 175 16.32 -18.48 -19.61
N SER A 176 17.52 -17.95 -19.44
CA SER A 176 18.33 -18.17 -18.24
C SER A 176 18.05 -17.09 -17.21
N GLU A 177 18.43 -17.36 -15.95
CA GLU A 177 18.39 -16.37 -14.87
C GLU A 177 19.25 -15.14 -15.20
N ALA A 178 20.48 -15.35 -15.67
CA ALA A 178 21.34 -14.27 -16.16
C ALA A 178 20.65 -13.38 -17.20
N ALA A 179 20.01 -13.98 -18.22
CA ALA A 179 19.35 -13.22 -19.29
C ALA A 179 18.17 -12.39 -18.77
N PHE A 180 17.42 -12.91 -17.80
CA PHE A 180 16.37 -12.14 -17.14
C PHE A 180 16.94 -10.95 -16.35
N HIS A 181 18.00 -11.19 -15.56
CA HIS A 181 18.62 -10.13 -14.76
C HIS A 181 19.21 -9.04 -15.66
N ASP A 182 19.91 -9.41 -16.73
CA ASP A 182 20.50 -8.47 -17.68
C ASP A 182 19.44 -7.64 -18.41
N ASP A 183 18.32 -8.25 -18.82
CA ASP A 183 17.23 -7.50 -19.46
C ASP A 183 16.56 -6.54 -18.47
N LEU A 184 16.26 -7.01 -17.26
CA LEU A 184 15.63 -6.18 -16.23
C LEU A 184 16.53 -5.00 -15.86
N GLU A 185 17.83 -5.24 -15.63
CA GLU A 185 18.81 -4.19 -15.37
C GLU A 185 18.84 -3.17 -16.52
N ARG A 186 18.93 -3.64 -17.77
CA ARG A 186 18.96 -2.75 -18.94
C ARG A 186 17.74 -1.83 -18.98
N ARG A 187 16.55 -2.37 -18.72
CA ARG A 187 15.30 -1.58 -18.68
C ARG A 187 15.34 -0.55 -17.55
N LEU A 188 15.78 -0.94 -16.36
CA LEU A 188 15.89 -0.04 -15.21
C LEU A 188 16.95 1.05 -15.42
N ARG A 189 18.08 0.76 -16.07
CA ARG A 189 19.08 1.78 -16.44
C ARG A 189 18.53 2.84 -17.39
N SER A 190 17.53 2.49 -18.21
CA SER A 190 16.86 3.44 -19.11
C SER A 190 15.76 4.26 -18.43
N ASP A 191 15.40 3.94 -17.18
CA ASP A 191 14.38 4.67 -16.43
C ASP A 191 14.96 5.97 -15.85
N ALA A 192 14.47 7.10 -16.37
CA ALA A 192 14.93 8.43 -15.96
C ALA A 192 14.68 8.71 -14.46
N THR A 193 13.67 8.09 -13.84
CA THR A 193 13.33 8.32 -12.42
C THR A 193 14.37 7.74 -11.47
N LEU A 194 15.13 6.72 -11.92
CA LEU A 194 16.26 6.17 -11.16
C LEU A 194 17.52 7.05 -11.27
N GLY A 195 17.54 8.00 -12.21
CA GLY A 195 18.56 9.04 -12.32
C GLY A 195 20.00 8.52 -12.39
N GLY A 196 20.21 7.36 -13.01
CA GLY A 196 21.53 6.72 -13.13
C GLY A 196 22.09 6.11 -11.84
N ARG A 197 21.34 6.13 -10.73
CA ARG A 197 21.76 5.62 -9.40
C ARG A 197 21.46 4.13 -9.20
N LEU A 198 21.40 3.36 -10.30
CA LEU A 198 21.21 1.92 -10.24
C LEU A 198 22.59 1.24 -10.18
N GLU A 199 22.81 0.47 -9.14
CA GLU A 199 24.02 -0.32 -8.93
C GLU A 199 23.71 -1.82 -9.07
N ARG A 200 24.69 -2.56 -9.60
CA ARG A 200 24.64 -4.02 -9.69
C ARG A 200 25.65 -4.59 -8.69
N ARG A 201 25.20 -5.44 -7.76
CA ARG A 201 26.07 -6.01 -6.75
C ARG A 201 26.51 -7.43 -7.13
N THR A 202 27.81 -7.67 -7.05
CA THR A 202 28.40 -9.02 -7.15
C THR A 202 28.37 -9.71 -5.79
N PRO A 203 27.74 -10.89 -5.64
CA PRO A 203 27.86 -11.65 -4.42
C PRO A 203 29.30 -12.09 -4.19
N ALA A 204 29.74 -12.08 -2.93
CA ALA A 204 30.90 -12.85 -2.52
C ALA A 204 30.53 -14.34 -2.65
N GLY A 205 31.04 -15.02 -3.69
CA GLY A 205 30.78 -16.45 -3.92
C GLY A 205 30.19 -16.83 -5.28
N GLY A 206 30.06 -15.90 -6.24
CA GLY A 206 29.72 -16.25 -7.63
C GLY A 206 28.23 -16.50 -7.91
N GLY A 207 27.34 -16.05 -7.02
CA GLY A 207 25.89 -16.02 -7.28
C GLY A 207 25.45 -14.88 -8.22
N TYR A 208 24.17 -14.88 -8.64
CA TYR A 208 23.60 -13.85 -9.49
C TYR A 208 23.49 -12.48 -8.79
N LEU A 209 23.40 -11.45 -9.62
CA LEU A 209 23.61 -10.06 -9.23
C LEU A 209 22.30 -9.42 -8.74
N ASP A 210 22.31 -8.90 -7.51
CA ASP A 210 21.26 -8.05 -6.95
C ASP A 210 21.32 -6.65 -7.54
N LEU A 211 20.17 -6.00 -7.63
CA LEU A 211 20.06 -4.60 -8.06
C LEU A 211 19.84 -3.70 -6.84
N LEU A 212 20.56 -2.58 -6.78
CA LEU A 212 20.47 -1.62 -5.67
C LEU A 212 20.15 -0.23 -6.20
N HIS A 213 19.23 0.47 -5.52
CA HIS A 213 18.92 1.87 -5.79
C HIS A 213 18.72 2.64 -4.49
N ASP A 214 19.54 3.68 -4.27
CA ASP A 214 19.43 4.57 -3.11
C ASP A 214 19.30 3.81 -1.76
N GLY A 215 20.03 2.69 -1.61
CA GLY A 215 20.01 1.85 -0.41
C GLY A 215 18.99 0.71 -0.40
N ILE A 216 18.04 0.67 -1.35
CA ILE A 216 17.02 -0.38 -1.47
C ILE A 216 17.53 -1.52 -2.35
N ASN A 217 17.58 -2.73 -1.80
CA ASN A 217 17.97 -3.95 -2.53
C ASN A 217 16.78 -4.58 -3.24
N ALA A 218 16.98 -5.03 -4.48
CA ALA A 218 16.05 -5.86 -5.23
C ALA A 218 16.71 -7.21 -5.55
N GLU A 219 16.19 -8.25 -4.93
CA GLU A 219 16.52 -9.65 -5.20
C GLU A 219 15.68 -10.13 -6.38
N LEU A 220 16.33 -10.81 -7.33
CA LEU A 220 15.70 -11.32 -8.53
C LEU A 220 15.74 -12.85 -8.54
N LYS A 221 14.61 -13.50 -8.87
CA LYS A 221 14.48 -14.96 -8.93
C LYS A 221 13.72 -15.41 -10.17
N ILE A 222 13.97 -16.64 -10.60
CA ILE A 222 13.13 -17.34 -11.58
C ILE A 222 12.53 -18.59 -10.93
N GLU A 223 11.24 -18.81 -11.17
CA GLU A 223 10.53 -20.03 -10.81
C GLU A 223 10.10 -20.76 -12.10
N ASN A 224 10.53 -22.01 -12.27
CA ASN A 224 10.30 -22.77 -13.51
C ASN A 224 9.26 -23.87 -13.36
N ASP A 225 9.05 -24.39 -12.14
CA ASP A 225 8.34 -25.65 -11.96
C ASP A 225 6.94 -25.45 -11.36
N LYS A 226 6.83 -24.55 -10.37
CA LYS A 226 5.59 -24.31 -9.63
C LYS A 226 5.04 -22.92 -9.92
N PRO A 227 3.71 -22.73 -10.04
CA PRO A 227 3.13 -21.40 -10.11
C PRO A 227 3.57 -20.57 -8.91
N ALA A 228 4.14 -19.40 -9.17
CA ALA A 228 4.57 -18.51 -8.10
C ALA A 228 3.41 -17.65 -7.62
N SER A 229 3.38 -17.41 -6.32
CA SER A 229 2.49 -16.46 -5.66
C SER A 229 3.30 -15.61 -4.70
N VAL A 230 2.75 -14.48 -4.26
CA VAL A 230 3.41 -13.63 -3.25
C VAL A 230 3.74 -14.45 -2.01
N ASP A 231 2.76 -15.15 -1.43
CA ASP A 231 2.96 -15.98 -0.23
C ASP A 231 3.95 -17.12 -0.49
N GLY A 232 3.89 -17.76 -1.66
CA GLY A 232 4.80 -18.84 -2.04
C GLY A 232 6.24 -18.37 -2.28
N ALA A 233 6.44 -17.09 -2.51
CA ALA A 233 7.76 -16.47 -2.65
C ALA A 233 8.46 -16.21 -1.30
N ALA A 234 7.78 -16.45 -0.17
CA ALA A 234 8.35 -16.37 1.18
C ALA A 234 9.67 -17.16 1.34
N LYS A 235 9.81 -18.28 0.63
CA LYS A 235 11.05 -19.10 0.61
C LYS A 235 12.28 -18.34 0.10
N TYR A 236 12.11 -17.24 -0.63
CA TYR A 236 13.19 -16.41 -1.16
C TYR A 236 13.51 -15.20 -0.26
N MET A 237 12.82 -15.02 0.86
CA MET A 237 13.02 -13.85 1.74
C MET A 237 14.38 -13.82 2.45
N GLY A 238 15.03 -14.97 2.65
CA GLY A 238 16.25 -15.03 3.46
C GLY A 238 17.35 -14.07 3.00
N GLN A 239 17.52 -13.91 1.68
CA GLN A 239 18.54 -13.03 1.09
C GLN A 239 18.16 -11.53 1.19
N PRO A 240 16.95 -11.09 0.77
CA PRO A 240 16.48 -9.71 0.97
C PRO A 240 16.56 -9.19 2.40
N VAL A 241 16.31 -10.05 3.40
CA VAL A 241 16.28 -9.68 4.82
C VAL A 241 17.68 -9.53 5.39
N GLN A 242 18.61 -10.42 5.02
CA GLN A 242 20.01 -10.32 5.44
C GLN A 242 20.64 -9.02 4.93
N TYR A 243 20.44 -8.67 3.66
CA TYR A 243 21.01 -7.44 3.10
C TYR A 243 20.36 -6.16 3.62
N ALA A 244 19.06 -6.18 3.91
CA ALA A 244 18.36 -5.10 4.59
C ALA A 244 18.95 -4.83 6.00
N THR A 245 19.18 -5.91 6.77
CA THR A 245 19.74 -5.84 8.12
C THR A 245 21.18 -5.30 8.13
N ASP A 246 22.03 -5.76 7.21
CA ASP A 246 23.43 -5.33 7.09
C ASP A 246 23.57 -3.83 6.77
N ARG A 247 22.53 -3.20 6.22
CA ARG A 247 22.55 -1.79 5.79
C ARG A 247 21.63 -0.87 6.58
N GLY A 248 20.90 -1.42 7.56
CA GLY A 248 19.92 -0.65 8.33
C GLY A 248 18.70 -0.18 7.52
N SER A 249 18.45 -0.78 6.34
CA SER A 249 17.23 -0.55 5.56
C SER A 249 16.13 -1.48 6.09
N GLN A 250 14.92 -0.97 6.26
CA GLN A 250 13.75 -1.77 6.60
C GLN A 250 13.03 -2.27 5.34
N LEU A 251 13.27 -1.65 4.19
CA LEU A 251 12.62 -1.98 2.92
C LEU A 251 13.57 -2.70 1.95
N SER A 252 13.03 -3.72 1.28
CA SER A 252 13.68 -4.40 0.16
C SER A 252 12.63 -4.91 -0.85
N ILE A 253 13.08 -5.37 -2.01
CA ILE A 253 12.24 -5.81 -3.12
C ILE A 253 12.58 -7.25 -3.48
N LEU A 254 11.56 -8.05 -3.77
CA LEU A 254 11.68 -9.37 -4.36
C LEU A 254 10.92 -9.41 -5.69
N CYS A 255 11.62 -9.66 -6.78
CA CYS A 255 11.04 -9.77 -8.11
C CYS A 255 11.21 -11.20 -8.63
N VAL A 256 10.10 -11.91 -8.83
CA VAL A 256 10.11 -13.31 -9.29
C VAL A 256 9.53 -13.40 -10.70
N LEU A 257 10.27 -13.97 -11.63
CA LEU A 257 9.76 -14.35 -12.95
C LEU A 257 9.18 -15.76 -12.89
N ASP A 258 7.86 -15.89 -13.01
CA ASP A 258 7.17 -17.19 -13.04
C ASP A 258 7.10 -17.74 -14.47
N ARG A 259 7.94 -18.72 -14.75
CA ARG A 259 8.00 -19.48 -16.00
C ARG A 259 7.34 -20.85 -15.93
N SER A 260 6.68 -21.19 -14.82
CA SER A 260 5.92 -22.43 -14.72
C SER A 260 4.86 -22.56 -15.80
N ALA A 261 4.52 -23.80 -16.13
CA ALA A 261 3.48 -24.11 -17.12
C ALA A 261 2.12 -23.53 -16.68
N LYS A 262 1.54 -22.66 -17.52
CA LYS A 262 0.24 -22.04 -17.22
C LYS A 262 -0.90 -23.01 -17.50
N ARG A 263 -1.49 -23.55 -16.42
CA ARG A 263 -2.61 -24.49 -16.45
C ARG A 263 -3.97 -23.83 -16.25
N ALA A 264 -3.99 -22.58 -15.80
CA ALA A 264 -5.17 -21.74 -15.63
C ALA A 264 -4.89 -20.32 -16.15
N PRO A 265 -5.92 -19.53 -16.49
CA PRO A 265 -5.74 -18.15 -16.91
C PRO A 265 -4.93 -17.37 -15.87
N VAL A 266 -3.95 -16.61 -16.36
CA VAL A 266 -3.18 -15.67 -15.54
C VAL A 266 -4.02 -14.42 -15.34
N GLY A 267 -4.12 -13.95 -14.11
CA GLY A 267 -4.87 -12.74 -13.78
C GLY A 267 -4.13 -11.47 -14.20
N GLU A 268 -4.74 -10.32 -13.88
CA GLU A 268 -4.08 -9.01 -14.02
C GLU A 268 -2.82 -8.92 -13.13
N LEU A 269 -1.76 -8.26 -13.63
CA LEU A 269 -0.48 -8.09 -12.92
C LEU A 269 -0.60 -7.58 -11.46
N PRO A 270 -1.50 -6.63 -11.12
CA PRO A 270 -1.73 -6.17 -9.74
C PRO A 270 -2.04 -7.28 -8.73
N ASN A 271 -2.64 -8.40 -9.16
CA ASN A 271 -2.95 -9.53 -8.28
C ASN A 271 -1.68 -10.23 -7.74
N TYR A 272 -0.54 -9.95 -8.36
CA TYR A 272 0.73 -10.58 -8.09
C TYR A 272 1.71 -9.67 -7.34
N PHE A 273 1.24 -8.52 -6.87
CA PHE A 273 2.01 -7.58 -6.05
C PHE A 273 1.61 -7.74 -4.59
N GLY A 274 2.53 -7.66 -3.65
CA GLY A 274 2.17 -7.67 -2.23
C GLY A 274 3.35 -7.46 -1.30
N TRP A 275 3.06 -7.42 -0.01
CA TRP A 275 4.07 -7.34 1.04
C TRP A 275 4.34 -8.72 1.60
N LEU A 276 5.62 -9.01 1.81
CA LEU A 276 6.05 -10.07 2.72
C LEU A 276 6.70 -9.43 3.95
N ILE A 277 6.33 -9.94 5.13
CA ILE A 277 6.90 -9.52 6.41
C ILE A 277 7.69 -10.72 6.94
N PRO A 278 9.03 -10.63 7.01
CA PRO A 278 9.86 -11.70 7.54
C PRO A 278 9.67 -11.83 9.05
N ALA A 279 9.70 -13.06 9.55
CA ALA A 279 9.83 -13.30 10.97
C ALA A 279 11.22 -12.82 11.43
N ILE A 280 11.27 -12.07 12.53
CA ILE A 280 12.52 -11.60 13.11
C ILE A 280 12.90 -12.56 14.24
N HIS A 281 14.17 -12.99 14.25
CA HIS A 281 14.63 -13.96 15.23
C HIS A 281 14.41 -13.45 16.67
N GLY A 282 13.63 -14.21 17.45
CA GLY A 282 13.35 -13.91 18.85
C GLY A 282 12.35 -12.77 19.08
N LEU A 283 11.67 -12.26 18.04
CA LEU A 283 10.67 -11.19 18.16
C LEU A 283 9.39 -11.52 17.37
N ASP A 284 8.28 -11.67 18.08
CA ASP A 284 6.95 -11.94 17.48
C ASP A 284 6.21 -10.66 17.08
N ASP A 285 6.54 -9.52 17.69
CA ASP A 285 5.98 -8.19 17.39
C ASP A 285 7.10 -7.15 17.38
N ALA A 286 7.95 -7.23 16.35
CA ALA A 286 9.06 -6.33 16.21
C ALA A 286 8.57 -4.90 15.94
N ARG A 287 9.01 -3.96 16.78
CA ARG A 287 8.70 -2.52 16.65
C ARG A 287 9.13 -1.91 15.30
N TYR A 288 10.11 -2.53 14.64
CA TYR A 288 10.72 -2.06 13.40
C TYR A 288 10.85 -3.23 12.41
N PRO A 289 9.74 -3.78 11.89
CA PRO A 289 9.80 -4.95 11.05
C PRO A 289 10.33 -4.58 9.66
N SER A 290 11.23 -5.40 9.11
CA SER A 290 11.57 -5.31 7.70
C SER A 290 10.32 -5.62 6.84
N ARG A 291 10.23 -5.07 5.64
CA ARG A 291 9.17 -5.35 4.68
C ARG A 291 9.76 -5.56 3.30
N VAL A 292 9.34 -6.65 2.65
CA VAL A 292 9.77 -7.00 1.30
C VAL A 292 8.61 -6.75 0.34
N GLY A 293 8.77 -5.77 -0.54
CA GLY A 293 7.84 -5.53 -1.65
C GLY A 293 8.03 -6.61 -2.69
N THR A 294 7.04 -7.48 -2.87
CA THR A 294 7.12 -8.63 -3.77
C THR A 294 6.27 -8.41 -5.00
N LEU A 295 6.82 -8.72 -6.17
CA LEU A 295 6.06 -8.80 -7.42
C LEU A 295 6.39 -10.08 -8.19
N ILE A 296 5.36 -10.73 -8.74
CA ILE A 296 5.51 -11.89 -9.61
C ILE A 296 5.19 -11.48 -11.06
N ILE A 297 6.15 -11.66 -11.95
CA ILE A 297 6.01 -11.43 -13.39
C ILE A 297 5.64 -12.76 -14.04
N ASN A 298 4.44 -12.85 -14.63
CA ASN A 298 4.01 -14.08 -15.28
C ASN A 298 4.56 -14.14 -16.71
N ALA A 299 5.50 -15.06 -16.93
CA ALA A 299 6.03 -15.41 -18.25
C ALA A 299 5.41 -16.74 -18.73
N ASN A 300 5.91 -17.30 -19.83
CA ASN A 300 5.45 -18.57 -20.40
C ASN A 300 3.93 -18.56 -20.71
N LEU A 301 3.40 -17.39 -21.08
CA LEU A 301 1.99 -17.22 -21.39
C LEU A 301 1.67 -17.95 -22.71
N PRO A 302 0.68 -18.87 -22.72
CA PRO A 302 0.28 -19.54 -23.94
C PRO A 302 -0.48 -18.58 -24.85
N VAL A 303 -0.41 -18.80 -26.16
CA VAL A 303 -1.13 -17.98 -27.13
C VAL A 303 -2.65 -18.12 -26.95
N PRO A 304 -3.46 -17.05 -27.16
CA PRO A 304 -4.89 -17.06 -26.89
C PRO A 304 -5.67 -18.24 -27.50
N SER A 305 -5.29 -18.68 -28.70
CA SER A 305 -5.91 -19.79 -29.43
C SER A 305 -5.73 -21.17 -28.78
N GLN A 306 -4.82 -21.30 -27.80
CA GLN A 306 -4.69 -22.52 -27.02
C GLN A 306 -5.70 -22.61 -25.87
N TRP A 307 -6.21 -21.47 -25.35
CA TRP A 307 -7.20 -21.47 -24.28
C TRP A 307 -8.58 -21.94 -24.73
N SER A 308 -8.95 -21.70 -25.99
CA SER A 308 -10.24 -22.14 -26.54
C SER A 308 -10.43 -23.66 -26.51
N ARG A 309 -9.34 -24.42 -26.44
CA ARG A 309 -9.34 -25.89 -26.38
C ARG A 309 -9.16 -26.46 -24.97
N ARG A 310 -8.89 -25.62 -23.96
CA ARG A 310 -8.63 -26.06 -22.57
C ARG A 310 -9.87 -25.84 -21.71
N ARG A 311 -10.33 -26.89 -21.00
CA ARG A 311 -11.35 -26.74 -19.96
C ARG A 311 -10.76 -25.98 -18.78
N VAL A 312 -11.32 -24.80 -18.48
CA VAL A 312 -10.99 -24.03 -17.27
C VAL A 312 -11.99 -24.40 -16.19
N SER A 313 -11.51 -24.88 -15.04
CA SER A 313 -12.35 -25.16 -13.87
C SER A 313 -12.77 -23.84 -13.21
N ARG A 314 -14.05 -23.74 -12.83
CA ARG A 314 -14.59 -22.59 -12.10
C ARG A 314 -14.12 -22.67 -10.64
N ALA A 315 -13.42 -21.65 -10.16
CA ALA A 315 -13.12 -21.53 -8.74
C ALA A 315 -14.43 -21.31 -7.94
N ARG A 316 -14.53 -21.87 -6.74
CA ARG A 316 -15.60 -21.51 -5.79
C ARG A 316 -15.46 -20.02 -5.48
N GLN A 317 -16.53 -19.24 -5.60
CA GLN A 317 -16.55 -17.86 -5.10
C GLN A 317 -16.20 -17.91 -3.61
N GLN A 318 -15.08 -17.29 -3.23
CA GLN A 318 -14.84 -16.99 -1.83
C GLN A 318 -15.89 -15.96 -1.41
N ALA A 319 -16.73 -16.33 -0.43
CA ALA A 319 -17.62 -15.37 0.20
C ALA A 319 -16.76 -14.23 0.75
N ALA A 320 -17.05 -13.00 0.36
CA ALA A 320 -16.40 -11.82 0.89
C ALA A 320 -16.50 -11.87 2.43
N HIS A 321 -15.36 -12.04 3.10
CA HIS A 321 -15.30 -11.77 4.54
C HIS A 321 -15.44 -10.26 4.73
N PRO A 322 -16.47 -9.78 5.44
CA PRO A 322 -16.41 -8.46 6.02
C PRO A 322 -15.41 -8.55 7.17
N GLY A 323 -14.18 -8.09 6.93
CA GLY A 323 -13.22 -7.86 8.00
C GLY A 323 -13.72 -6.76 8.95
N PRO A 324 -13.22 -6.76 10.20
CA PRO A 324 -13.79 -6.06 11.36
C PRO A 324 -13.88 -4.53 11.25
#